data_AF-A0A8D6PRV4-F1
#
_entry.id   AF-A0A8D6PRV4-F1
#
_cell.length_a   1.000
_cell.length_b   1.000
_cell.length_c   1.000
_cell.angle_alpha   90.00
_cell.angle_beta   90.00
_cell.angle_gamma   90.00
#
_symmetry.space_group_name_H-M   'P 1'
#
loop_
_entity.id
_entity.type
_entity.pdbx_description
1 polymer ?
#
loop_
_entity_poly.entity_id
_entity_poly.type
_entity_poly.pdbx_seq_one_letter_code
_entity_poly.pdbx_strand_id
1 'polypeptide(L)'
;MKSKVKVTLELPALISKKEAIEILKKEALKKKFKKTKLFEKYSKNKNIAFEIAEYVEKYLKKYHKNLNFSILLDYDLDDEMNIICVLVKDIDSNEKIIIENKLYSLIDSKFEDAPLYNAVIIMREYNE
;
A
#
# COMPACT_ATOMS: atom_id res chain seq x y z
N MET A 1 24.96 -0.41 -0.33
CA MET A 1 25.09 0.32 0.96
C MET A 1 23.76 1.00 1.27
N LYS A 2 23.12 0.74 2.42
CA LYS A 2 21.97 1.56 2.86
C LYS A 2 22.53 2.88 3.41
N SER A 3 22.44 3.99 2.66
CA SER A 3 22.83 5.29 3.17
C SER A 3 21.86 5.68 4.29
N LYS A 4 22.40 5.92 5.49
CA LYS A 4 21.62 6.50 6.59
C LYS A 4 21.65 8.01 6.40
N VAL A 5 20.56 8.58 5.91
CA VAL A 5 20.36 10.03 5.83
C VAL A 5 19.82 10.51 7.18
N LYS A 6 20.50 11.45 7.81
CA LYS A 6 20.05 12.11 9.04
C LYS A 6 19.60 13.52 8.70
N VAL A 7 18.35 13.84 9.03
CA VAL A 7 17.76 15.17 8.80
C VAL A 7 17.37 15.77 10.14
N THR A 8 17.73 17.03 10.37
CA THR A 8 17.28 17.81 11.53
C THR A 8 16.17 18.76 11.06
N LEU A 9 15.05 18.76 11.76
CA LEU A 9 13.90 19.61 11.47
C LEU A 9 13.59 20.43 12.72
N GLU A 10 13.49 21.75 12.55
CA GLU A 10 12.93 22.64 13.56
C GLU A 10 11.41 22.69 13.35
N LEU A 11 10.67 22.43 14.43
CA LEU A 11 9.22 22.35 14.40
C LEU A 11 8.64 23.51 15.23
N PRO A 12 7.46 24.03 14.86
CA PRO A 12 6.73 24.94 15.74
C PRO A 12 6.50 24.28 17.10
N ALA A 13 6.63 25.05 18.18
CA ALA A 13 6.46 24.54 19.56
C ALA A 13 5.09 23.88 19.82
N LEU A 14 4.10 24.17 18.98
CA LEU A 14 2.74 23.64 19.02
C LEU A 14 2.61 22.21 18.46
N ILE A 15 3.60 21.70 17.72
CA ILE A 15 3.57 20.35 17.15
C ILE A 15 4.47 19.43 17.97
N SER A 16 3.90 18.37 18.53
CA SER A 16 4.68 17.38 19.26
C SER A 16 5.58 16.57 18.32
N LYS A 17 6.68 16.04 18.86
CA LYS A 17 7.57 15.13 18.13
C LYS A 17 6.83 13.93 17.52
N LYS A 18 5.80 13.42 18.21
CA LYS A 18 5.02 12.27 17.73
C LYS A 18 4.20 12.64 16.49
N GLU A 19 3.49 13.77 16.53
CA GLU A 19 2.71 14.29 15.40
C GLU A 19 3.60 14.56 14.19
N ALA A 20 4.76 15.18 14.39
CA ALA A 20 5.70 15.42 13.31
C ALA A 20 6.20 14.12 12.66
N ILE A 21 6.51 13.09 13.47
CA ILE A 21 6.90 11.77 12.95
C ILE A 21 5.75 11.13 12.15
N GLU A 22 4.51 11.24 12.61
CA GLU A 22 3.35 10.70 11.89
C GLU A 22 3.11 11.42 10.56
N ILE A 23 3.23 12.75 10.52
CA ILE A 23 3.16 13.53 9.28
C ILE A 23 4.24 13.08 8.30
N LEU A 24 5.48 12.97 8.76
CA LEU A 24 6.61 12.53 7.92
C LEU A 24 6.40 11.11 7.38
N LYS A 25 5.88 10.19 8.21
CA LYS A 25 5.53 8.83 7.75
C LYS A 25 4.47 8.86 6.67
N LYS A 26 3.39 9.63 6.86
CA LYS A 26 2.31 9.76 5.85
C LYS A 26 2.85 10.33 4.54
N GLU A 27 3.67 11.37 4.59
CA GLU A 27 4.29 11.96 3.39
C GLU A 27 5.26 11.00 2.69
N ALA A 28 6.03 10.21 3.45
CA ALA A 28 6.90 9.20 2.86
C ALA A 28 6.11 8.11 2.12
N LEU A 29 4.97 7.67 2.68
CA LEU A 29 4.11 6.68 2.04
C LEU A 29 3.49 7.19 0.74
N LYS A 30 3.06 8.46 0.70
CA LYS A 30 2.54 9.11 -0.51
C LYS A 30 3.51 9.08 -1.69
N LYS A 31 4.82 9.10 -1.42
CA LYS A 31 5.89 9.09 -2.44
C LYS A 31 6.37 7.69 -2.80
N LYS A 32 6.08 6.69 -1.96
CA LYS A 32 6.62 5.34 -2.08
C LYS A 32 5.98 4.52 -3.19
N PHE A 33 4.68 4.65 -3.36
CA PHE A 33 3.90 3.79 -4.28
C PHE A 33 3.60 4.50 -5.60
N LYS A 34 3.56 3.70 -6.69
CA LYS A 34 3.05 4.17 -7.97
C LYS A 34 1.54 4.43 -7.83
N LYS A 35 1.03 5.44 -8.53
CA LYS A 35 -0.38 5.84 -8.50
C LYS A 35 -0.86 6.13 -9.91
N THR A 36 -2.11 5.78 -10.20
CA THR A 36 -2.77 6.22 -11.43
C THR A 36 -3.33 7.64 -11.29
N LYS A 37 -3.64 8.28 -12.42
CA LYS A 37 -4.35 9.57 -12.42
C LYS A 37 -5.74 9.46 -11.77
N LEU A 38 -6.41 8.32 -11.91
CA LEU A 38 -7.72 8.07 -11.30
C LEU A 38 -7.62 8.08 -9.78
N PHE A 39 -6.66 7.34 -9.22
CA PHE A 39 -6.39 7.36 -7.79
C PHE A 39 -6.07 8.78 -7.29
N GLU A 40 -5.21 9.52 -7.99
CA GLU A 40 -4.87 10.88 -7.55
C GLU A 40 -6.06 11.84 -7.59
N LYS A 41 -6.99 11.69 -8.54
CA LYS A 41 -8.10 12.63 -8.71
C LYS A 41 -9.35 12.26 -7.91
N TYR A 42 -9.64 10.96 -7.77
CA TYR A 42 -10.95 10.49 -7.31
C TYR A 42 -10.91 9.67 -6.01
N SER A 43 -9.75 9.15 -5.61
CA SER A 43 -9.63 8.33 -4.40
C SER A 43 -10.16 9.04 -3.16
N LYS A 44 -11.21 8.44 -2.59
CA LYS A 44 -11.69 8.70 -1.23
C LYS A 44 -10.78 7.94 -0.26
N ASN A 45 -10.43 8.55 0.87
CA ASN A 45 -9.63 7.92 1.94
C ASN A 45 -8.20 7.44 1.55
N LYS A 46 -7.47 8.21 0.72
CA LYS A 46 -6.08 7.93 0.29
C LYS A 46 -5.14 7.45 1.40
N ASN A 47 -5.25 8.02 2.61
CA ASN A 47 -4.41 7.65 3.75
C ASN A 47 -4.55 6.15 4.10
N ILE A 48 -5.78 5.63 4.10
CA ILE A 48 -6.05 4.22 4.39
C ILE A 48 -5.48 3.35 3.27
N ALA A 49 -5.67 3.73 2.00
CA ALA A 49 -5.07 3.01 0.87
C ALA A 49 -3.54 2.93 0.98
N PHE A 50 -2.87 4.01 1.42
CA PHE A 50 -1.43 4.00 1.67
C PHE A 50 -1.04 3.07 2.82
N GLU A 51 -1.82 3.03 3.90
CA GLU A 51 -1.59 2.15 5.06
C GLU A 51 -1.77 0.67 4.69
N ILE A 52 -2.83 0.33 3.93
CA ILE A 52 -3.06 -1.01 3.41
C ILE A 52 -1.90 -1.43 2.50
N ALA A 53 -1.51 -0.59 1.53
CA ALA A 53 -0.39 -0.89 0.65
C ALA A 53 0.93 -1.08 1.41
N GLU A 54 1.19 -0.30 2.46
CA GLU A 54 2.36 -0.51 3.31
C GLU A 54 2.30 -1.85 4.04
N TYR A 55 1.12 -2.24 4.53
CA TYR A 55 0.93 -3.50 5.20
C TYR A 55 1.14 -4.70 4.26
N VAL A 56 0.55 -4.66 3.06
CA VAL A 56 0.74 -5.67 2.00
C VAL A 56 2.23 -5.81 1.66
N GLU A 57 2.92 -4.69 1.43
CA GLU A 57 4.34 -4.72 1.07
C GLU A 57 5.21 -5.36 2.18
N LYS A 58 4.94 -5.01 3.45
CA LYS A 58 5.65 -5.60 4.60
C LYS A 58 5.39 -7.10 4.72
N TYR A 59 4.14 -7.53 4.50
CA TYR A 59 3.78 -8.93 4.52
C TYR A 59 4.52 -9.71 3.43
N LEU A 60 4.41 -9.26 2.17
CA LEU A 60 5.05 -9.93 1.04
C LEU A 60 6.57 -9.99 1.20
N LYS A 61 7.22 -8.89 1.62
CA LYS A 61 8.67 -8.90 1.89
C LYS A 61 9.09 -9.84 3.02
N LYS A 62 8.21 -10.09 4.00
CA LYS A 62 8.51 -10.94 5.15
C LYS A 62 8.34 -12.43 4.81
N TYR A 63 7.25 -12.78 4.13
CA TYR A 63 6.83 -14.16 3.91
C TYR A 63 7.08 -14.68 2.49
N HIS A 64 7.23 -13.80 1.51
CA HIS A 64 7.47 -14.13 0.09
C HIS A 64 8.71 -13.39 -0.42
N LYS A 65 9.87 -13.64 0.21
CA LYS A 65 11.13 -12.90 -0.03
C LYS A 65 11.64 -12.95 -1.48
N ASN A 66 11.32 -14.03 -2.19
CA ASN A 66 11.74 -14.24 -3.57
C ASN A 66 10.74 -13.71 -4.59
N LEU A 67 9.57 -13.22 -4.12
CA LEU A 67 8.55 -12.68 -4.99
C LEU A 67 9.01 -11.33 -5.55
N ASN A 68 9.08 -11.23 -6.87
CA ASN A 68 9.30 -9.97 -7.55
C ASN A 68 7.96 -9.26 -7.74
N PHE A 69 7.77 -8.15 -7.04
CA PHE A 69 6.51 -7.42 -7.09
C PHE A 69 6.67 -5.91 -7.00
N SER A 70 5.64 -5.20 -7.47
CA SER A 70 5.44 -3.78 -7.21
C SER A 70 3.98 -3.52 -6.84
N ILE A 71 3.72 -2.42 -6.14
CA ILE A 71 2.36 -2.01 -5.76
C ILE A 71 1.98 -0.74 -6.52
N LEU A 72 0.83 -0.81 -7.19
CA LEU A 72 0.17 0.31 -7.87
C LEU A 72 -1.13 0.61 -7.15
N LEU A 73 -1.35 1.88 -6.82
CA LEU A 73 -2.61 2.37 -6.29
C LEU A 73 -3.46 2.91 -7.45
N ASP A 74 -4.64 2.34 -7.60
CA ASP A 74 -5.62 2.72 -8.61
C ASP A 74 -6.98 3.03 -7.97
N TYR A 75 -7.93 3.50 -8.77
CA TYR A 75 -9.28 3.77 -8.32
C TYR A 75 -10.29 3.39 -9.39
N ASP A 76 -11.26 2.57 -9.01
CA ASP A 76 -12.43 2.25 -9.79
C ASP A 76 -13.45 3.39 -9.67
N LEU A 77 -13.84 3.96 -10.80
CA LEU A 77 -14.83 5.03 -10.84
C LEU A 77 -16.26 4.51 -10.68
N ASP A 78 -16.53 3.30 -11.18
CA ASP A 78 -17.88 2.74 -11.24
C ASP A 78 -18.27 2.20 -9.86
N ASP A 79 -17.35 1.45 -9.26
CA ASP A 79 -17.52 0.90 -7.91
C ASP A 79 -17.06 1.88 -6.81
N GLU A 80 -16.61 3.07 -7.20
CA GLU A 80 -16.08 4.13 -6.34
C GLU A 80 -15.04 3.66 -5.32
N MET A 81 -14.14 2.74 -5.73
CA MET A 81 -13.23 2.08 -4.81
C MET A 81 -11.75 2.21 -5.14
N ASN A 82 -10.92 2.37 -4.11
CA ASN A 82 -9.48 2.21 -4.23
C ASN A 82 -9.13 0.76 -4.58
N ILE A 83 -8.12 0.60 -5.41
CA ILE A 83 -7.56 -0.69 -5.77
C ILE A 83 -6.08 -0.70 -5.40
N ILE A 84 -5.67 -1.66 -4.57
CA ILE A 84 -4.28 -1.96 -4.28
C ILE A 84 -3.85 -3.08 -5.21
N CYS A 85 -3.31 -2.72 -6.38
CA CYS A 85 -2.81 -3.68 -7.36
C CYS A 85 -1.41 -4.16 -6.96
N VAL A 86 -1.28 -5.46 -6.68
CA VAL A 86 0.02 -6.11 -6.52
C VAL A 86 0.41 -6.71 -7.87
N LEU A 87 1.35 -6.05 -8.55
CA LEU A 87 1.89 -6.50 -9.81
C LEU A 87 3.02 -7.49 -9.53
N VAL A 88 2.83 -8.75 -9.89
CA VAL A 88 3.77 -9.85 -9.64
C VAL A 88 4.37 -10.35 -10.96
N LYS A 89 5.62 -10.81 -10.89
CA LYS A 89 6.31 -11.48 -12.00
C LYS A 89 6.75 -12.87 -11.57
N ASP A 90 6.79 -13.80 -12.54
CA ASP A 90 7.37 -15.14 -12.40
C ASP A 90 6.81 -15.93 -11.20
N ILE A 91 5.48 -15.97 -11.06
CA ILE A 91 4.79 -16.66 -9.96
C ILE A 91 3.85 -17.73 -10.51
N ASP A 92 3.81 -18.89 -9.84
CA ASP A 92 2.85 -19.95 -10.15
C ASP A 92 1.40 -19.52 -9.85
N SER A 93 0.46 -19.90 -10.70
CA SER A 93 -0.96 -19.55 -10.56
C SER A 93 -1.58 -20.01 -9.23
N ASN A 94 -1.21 -21.19 -8.71
CA ASN A 94 -1.72 -21.66 -7.42
C ASN A 94 -1.09 -20.88 -6.27
N GLU A 95 0.21 -20.60 -6.33
CA GLU A 95 0.88 -19.76 -5.33
C GLU A 95 0.25 -18.36 -5.28
N LYS A 96 -0.03 -17.78 -6.45
CA LYS A 96 -0.72 -16.49 -6.56
C LYS A 96 -2.07 -16.49 -5.84
N ILE A 97 -2.92 -17.49 -6.09
CA ILE A 97 -4.25 -17.61 -5.45
C ILE A 97 -4.11 -17.75 -3.93
N ILE A 98 -3.14 -18.53 -3.45
CA ILE A 98 -2.89 -18.71 -2.01
C ILE A 98 -2.50 -17.38 -1.36
N ILE A 99 -1.60 -16.62 -1.99
CA ILE A 99 -1.16 -15.31 -1.48
C ILE A 99 -2.33 -14.32 -1.46
N GLU A 100 -3.08 -14.24 -2.57
CA GLU A 100 -4.21 -13.33 -2.71
C GLU A 100 -5.26 -13.57 -1.62
N ASN A 101 -5.73 -14.82 -1.47
CA ASN A 101 -6.68 -15.20 -0.42
C ASN A 101 -6.17 -14.87 0.99
N LYS A 102 -4.87 -15.09 1.22
CA LYS A 102 -4.27 -14.78 2.52
C LYS A 102 -4.23 -13.29 2.80
N LEU A 103 -3.90 -12.46 1.80
CA LEU A 103 -3.90 -11.01 1.93
C LEU A 103 -5.29 -10.47 2.21
N TYR A 104 -6.32 -10.97 1.52
CA TYR A 104 -7.72 -10.60 1.78
C TYR A 104 -8.10 -10.84 3.24
N SER A 105 -7.90 -12.06 3.74
CA SER A 105 -8.20 -12.41 5.14
C SER A 105 -7.43 -11.55 6.15
N LEU A 106 -6.16 -11.25 5.88
CA LEU A 106 -5.34 -10.46 6.78
C LEU A 106 -5.75 -8.99 6.84
N ILE A 107 -6.25 -8.44 5.73
CA ILE A 107 -6.68 -7.04 5.68
C ILE A 107 -8.05 -6.88 6.27
N ASP A 108 -8.97 -7.79 5.97
CA ASP A 108 -10.29 -7.79 6.58
C ASP A 108 -10.20 -7.88 8.12
N SER A 109 -9.39 -8.80 8.63
CA SER A 109 -9.17 -8.94 10.08
C SER A 109 -8.47 -7.75 10.73
N LYS A 110 -7.62 -7.03 9.99
CA LYS A 110 -6.80 -5.95 10.58
C LYS A 110 -7.47 -4.59 10.52
N PHE A 111 -8.25 -4.36 9.46
CA PHE A 111 -8.84 -3.07 9.19
C PHE A 111 -10.33 -3.02 9.59
N GLU A 112 -10.96 -4.13 9.98
CA GLU A 112 -12.38 -4.26 10.38
C GLU A 112 -13.31 -3.54 9.39
N ASP A 113 -13.89 -4.29 8.46
CA ASP A 113 -14.69 -3.81 7.32
C ASP A 113 -13.87 -3.29 6.11
N ALA A 114 -12.90 -4.09 5.62
CA ALA A 114 -12.22 -3.81 4.35
C ALA A 114 -13.17 -3.47 3.16
N PRO A 115 -14.38 -4.06 3.04
CA PRO A 115 -15.37 -3.64 2.05
C PRO A 115 -15.89 -2.21 2.22
N LEU A 116 -15.92 -1.64 3.45
CA LEU A 116 -16.32 -0.25 3.71
C LEU A 116 -15.19 0.77 3.47
N TYR A 117 -13.93 0.35 3.42
CA TYR A 117 -12.81 1.25 3.10
C TYR A 117 -12.53 1.38 1.61
N ASN A 118 -13.38 0.78 0.77
CA ASN A 118 -13.30 0.90 -0.68
C ASN A 118 -11.90 0.48 -1.14
N ALA A 119 -11.45 -0.72 -0.80
CA ALA A 119 -10.07 -1.16 -1.05
C ALA A 119 -10.02 -2.65 -1.44
N VAL A 120 -9.82 -2.94 -2.73
CA VAL A 120 -9.67 -4.32 -3.24
C VAL A 120 -8.21 -4.59 -3.56
N ILE A 121 -7.72 -5.80 -3.24
CA ILE A 121 -6.39 -6.24 -3.66
C ILE A 121 -6.51 -7.11 -4.88
N ILE A 122 -5.83 -6.73 -5.95
CA ILE A 122 -5.77 -7.57 -7.14
C ILE A 122 -4.33 -7.96 -7.38
N MET A 123 -4.07 -9.27 -7.42
CA MET A 123 -2.80 -9.76 -7.91
C MET A 123 -2.86 -9.89 -9.44
N ARG A 124 -2.04 -9.11 -10.15
CA ARG A 124 -1.93 -9.19 -11.61
C ARG A 124 -0.53 -9.65 -12.00
N GLU A 125 -0.49 -10.66 -12.85
CA GLU A 125 0.75 -11.01 -13.54
C GLU A 125 0.99 -9.94 -14.60
N TYR A 126 2.22 -9.46 -14.72
CA TYR A 126 2.57 -8.51 -15.77
C TYR A 126 3.82 -9.01 -16.49
N ASN A 127 3.63 -9.35 -17.76
CA ASN A 127 4.71 -9.61 -18.70
C ASN A 127 5.11 -8.26 -19.29
N GLU A 128 6.39 -7.89 -19.17
CA GLU A 128 6.95 -6.76 -19.93
C GLU A 128 6.90 -7.03 -21.43
#